data_AF-A0A2J0LU08-F1
#
_entry.id   AF-A0A2J0LU08-F1
#
_cell.length_a   1.000
_cell.length_b   1.000
_cell.length_c   1.000
_cell.angle_alpha   90.00
_cell.angle_beta   90.00
_cell.angle_gamma   90.00
#
_symmetry.space_group_name_H-M   'P 1'
#
loop_
_entity.id
_entity.type
_entity.pdbx_description
1 polymer ?
#
loop_
_entity_poly.entity_id
_entity_poly.type
_entity_poly.pdbx_seq_one_letter_code
_entity_poly.pdbx_strand_id
1 'polypeptide(L)' 'PNIEKQILSRYDKILKNKDGLAIVHIKDNSCGGCHMNLPPQVISDVKLREDVVVCGSCLRMLYVEDDVEIS' A
#
# COMPACT_ATOMS: atom_id res chain seq x y z
N PRO A 1 -5.59 9.88 -18.27
CA PRO A 1 -4.71 8.82 -17.70
C PRO A 1 -5.40 7.44 -17.77
N ASN A 2 -4.75 6.45 -18.38
CA ASN A 2 -5.27 5.08 -18.45
C ASN A 2 -4.67 4.29 -17.29
N ILE A 3 -5.51 3.81 -16.37
CA ILE A 3 -5.08 2.96 -15.24
C ILE A 3 -5.18 1.51 -15.69
N GLU A 4 -4.16 0.72 -15.44
CA GLU A 4 -4.18 -0.71 -15.75
C GLU A 4 -5.36 -1.40 -15.06
N LYS A 5 -6.18 -2.10 -15.86
CA LYS A 5 -7.40 -2.78 -15.37
C LYS A 5 -7.12 -3.75 -14.22
N GLN A 6 -5.94 -4.37 -14.21
CA GLN A 6 -5.54 -5.31 -13.17
C GLN A 6 -5.34 -4.60 -11.81
N ILE A 7 -4.71 -3.43 -11.81
CA ILE A 7 -4.51 -2.62 -10.59
C ILE A 7 -5.87 -2.18 -10.05
N LEU A 8 -6.74 -1.66 -10.93
CA LEU A 8 -8.08 -1.22 -10.55
C LEU A 8 -8.91 -2.37 -9.96
N SER A 9 -8.91 -3.53 -10.61
CA SER A 9 -9.63 -4.71 -10.10
C SER A 9 -9.10 -5.17 -8.74
N ARG A 10 -7.79 -5.07 -8.49
CA ARG A 10 -7.21 -5.41 -7.19
C ARG A 10 -7.63 -4.41 -6.12
N TYR A 11 -7.59 -3.12 -6.43
CA TYR A 11 -8.05 -2.04 -5.54
C TYR A 11 -9.50 -2.28 -5.12
N ASP A 12 -10.42 -2.47 -6.08
CA ASP A 12 -11.85 -2.68 -5.82
C ASP A 12 -12.10 -3.90 -4.93
N LYS A 13 -11.37 -5.00 -5.17
CA LYS A 13 -11.47 -6.21 -4.35
C LYS A 13 -11.04 -5.96 -2.91
N ILE A 14 -9.96 -5.23 -2.68
CA ILE A 14 -9.52 -4.93 -1.31
C ILE A 14 -10.53 -3.99 -0.66
N LEU A 15 -10.94 -2.92 -1.35
CA LEU A 15 -11.89 -1.93 -0.85
C LEU A 15 -13.18 -2.59 -0.36
N LYS A 16 -13.75 -3.49 -1.17
CA LYS A 16 -14.96 -4.25 -0.83
C LYS A 16 -14.81 -5.16 0.38
N ASN A 17 -13.63 -5.77 0.57
CA ASN A 17 -13.42 -6.82 1.56
C ASN A 17 -12.70 -6.35 2.84
N LYS A 18 -12.25 -5.09 2.90
CA LYS A 18 -11.41 -4.54 3.98
C LYS A 18 -11.93 -3.19 4.49
N ASP A 19 -13.25 -3.13 4.68
CA ASP A 19 -13.98 -2.02 5.30
C ASP A 19 -13.79 -0.68 4.58
N GLY A 20 -13.72 -0.70 3.24
CA GLY A 20 -13.53 0.52 2.46
C GLY A 20 -12.12 1.10 2.53
N LEU A 21 -11.13 0.36 3.05
CA LEU A 21 -9.74 0.80 3.14
C LEU A 21 -8.81 -0.11 2.33
N ALA A 22 -8.50 0.31 1.10
CA ALA A 22 -7.67 -0.47 0.18
C ALA A 22 -6.17 -0.12 0.22
N ILE A 23 -5.84 1.13 0.51
CA ILE A 23 -4.48 1.70 0.46
C ILE A 23 -4.16 2.26 1.85
N VAL A 24 -2.96 1.98 2.37
CA VAL A 24 -2.51 2.42 3.71
C VAL A 24 -1.03 2.79 3.71
N HIS A 25 -0.66 3.74 4.57
CA HIS A 25 0.74 4.13 4.73
C HIS A 25 1.52 3.06 5.50
N ILE A 26 2.83 3.08 5.34
CA ILE A 26 3.77 2.41 6.25
C ILE A 26 4.05 3.36 7.41
N LYS A 27 3.87 2.88 8.65
CA LYS A 27 4.19 3.62 9.87
C LYS A 27 5.07 2.77 10.77
N ASP A 28 6.22 3.28 11.20
CA ASP A 28 7.13 2.57 12.12
C ASP A 28 7.42 1.12 11.65
N ASN A 29 7.77 0.97 10.37
CA ASN A 29 7.99 -0.33 9.70
C ASN A 29 6.79 -1.29 9.71
N SER A 30 5.58 -0.79 9.99
CA SER A 30 4.35 -1.57 10.10
C SER A 30 3.30 -1.15 9.08
N CYS A 31 2.41 -2.07 8.73
CA CYS A 31 1.25 -1.78 7.89
C CYS A 31 0.26 -0.88 8.64
N GLY A 32 -0.05 0.31 8.12
CA GLY A 32 -0.99 1.25 8.73
C GLY A 32 -2.44 0.76 8.85
N GLY A 33 -2.79 -0.37 8.23
CA GLY A 33 -4.14 -0.94 8.29
C GLY A 33 -4.32 -2.17 9.18
N CYS A 34 -3.25 -2.94 9.45
CA CYS A 34 -3.33 -4.15 10.29
C CYS A 34 -2.26 -4.23 11.37
N HIS A 35 -1.36 -3.25 11.41
CA HIS A 35 -0.31 -3.08 12.43
C HIS A 35 0.72 -4.22 12.50
N MET A 36 0.72 -5.13 11.52
CA MET A 36 1.79 -6.12 11.39
C MET A 36 3.08 -5.48 10.86
N ASN A 37 4.21 -5.89 11.42
CA ASN A 37 5.54 -5.52 10.93
C ASN A 37 5.72 -5.98 9.48
N LEU A 38 6.26 -5.10 8.66
CA LEU A 38 6.60 -5.37 7.27
C LEU A 38 8.06 -5.82 7.18
N PRO A 39 8.36 -6.83 6.35
CA PRO A 39 9.75 -7.19 6.05
C PRO A 39 10.51 -6.00 5.46
N PRO A 40 11.83 -5.85 5.75
CA PRO A 40 12.64 -4.78 5.17
C PRO A 40 12.58 -4.74 3.65
N GLN A 41 12.54 -5.90 2.98
CA GLN A 41 12.39 -5.98 1.53
C GLN A 41 11.11 -5.30 1.04
N VAL A 42 9.97 -5.57 1.68
CA VAL A 42 8.68 -4.97 1.32
C VAL A 42 8.72 -3.45 1.46
N ILE A 43 9.37 -2.94 2.51
CA ILE A 43 9.53 -1.50 2.73
C ILE A 43 10.42 -0.88 1.64
N SER A 44 11.53 -1.54 1.29
CA SER A 44 12.41 -1.12 0.18
C SER A 44 11.66 -1.10 -1.15
N ASP A 45 10.88 -2.13 -1.46
CA ASP A 45 10.12 -2.24 -2.70
C ASP A 45 9.09 -1.10 -2.82
N VAL A 46 8.39 -0.76 -1.73
CA VAL A 46 7.44 0.38 -1.71
C VAL A 46 8.17 1.70 -1.95
N LYS A 47 9.38 1.87 -1.43
CA LYS A 47 10.20 3.08 -1.63
C LYS A 47 10.72 3.22 -3.05
N LEU A 48 10.97 2.10 -3.75
CA LEU A 48 11.42 2.10 -5.15
C LEU A 48 10.33 2.54 -6.12
N ARG A 49 9.03 2.37 -5.77
CA ARG A 49 7.86 2.80 -6.56
C ARG A 49 7.76 2.20 -7.96
N GLU A 50 8.44 1.08 -8.20
CA GLU A 50 8.40 0.39 -9.48
C GLU A 50 7.08 -0.36 -9.69
N ASP A 51 6.49 -0.87 -8.60
CA ASP A 51 5.28 -1.69 -8.62
C ASP A 51 4.34 -1.43 -7.44
N VAL A 52 3.08 -1.86 -7.57
CA VAL A 52 2.11 -1.86 -6.46
C VAL A 52 2.43 -3.01 -5.49
N VAL A 53 2.99 -2.65 -4.34
CA VAL A 53 3.29 -3.59 -3.26
C VAL A 53 2.12 -3.69 -2.28
N VAL A 54 1.90 -4.88 -1.72
CA VAL A 54 0.82 -5.14 -0.76
C VAL A 54 1.35 -5.70 0.56
N CYS A 55 0.60 -5.49 1.63
CA CYS A 55 0.83 -6.15 2.90
C CYS A 55 0.57 -7.66 2.78
N GLY A 56 1.55 -8.49 3.15
CA GLY A 56 1.39 -9.95 3.17
C GLY A 56 0.35 -10.47 4.17
N SER A 57 -0.03 -9.67 5.17
CA SER A 57 -1.01 -10.06 6.20
C SER A 57 -2.45 -9.68 5.83
N CYS A 58 -2.70 -8.42 5.46
CA CYS A 58 -4.07 -7.95 5.20
C CYS A 58 -4.37 -7.64 3.72
N LEU A 59 -3.39 -7.78 2.83
CA LEU A 59 -3.47 -7.56 1.39
C LEU A 59 -3.73 -6.11 0.94
N ARG A 60 -3.79 -5.15 1.88
CA ARG A 60 -3.88 -3.72 1.52
C ARG A 60 -2.64 -3.25 0.78
N MET A 61 -2.83 -2.37 -0.19
CA MET A 61 -1.75 -1.73 -0.94
C MET A 61 -1.00 -0.77 0.00
N LEU A 62 0.33 -0.77 -0.10
CA LEU A 62 1.20 0.01 0.76
C LEU A 62 1.73 1.23 0.00
N TYR A 63 1.79 2.36 0.70
CA TYR A 63 2.53 3.54 0.23
C TYR A 63 3.41 4.09 1.36
N VAL A 64 4.44 4.84 0.98
CA VAL A 64 5.18 5.70 1.91
C VAL A 64 4.65 7.11 1.75
N GLU A 65 4.42 7.82 2.86
CA GLU A 65 4.15 9.25 2.80
C GLU A 65 5.40 9.94 2.21
N ASP A 66 5.19 10.71 1.16
CA ASP A 66 6.19 11.69 0.75
C ASP A 66 6.18 12.82 1.79
N ASP A 67 7.35 13.23 2.24
CA ASP A 67 7.53 14.54 2.85
C ASP A 67 7.24 15.57 1.74
N VAL A 68 5.95 15.85 1.51
CA VAL A 68 5.53 16.93 0.63
C VAL A 68 5.89 18.21 1.39
N GLU A 69 7.10 18.73 1.16
CA GLU A 69 7.43 20.10 1.50
C GLU A 69 6.53 21.01 0.66
N ILE A 70 5.39 21.39 1.24
CA ILE A 70 4.56 22.49 0.71
C ILE A 70 5.39 23.77 0.93
N SER A 71 6.20 24.12 -0.07
CA SER A 71 6.85 25.42 -0.19
C SER A 71 6.00 26.38 -1.03
#